data_AF-A0AAW2JW68-F1
#
_entry.id   AF-A0AAW2JW68-F1
#
_cell.length_a   1.000
_cell.length_b   1.000
_cell.length_c   1.000
_cell.angle_alpha   90.00
_cell.angle_beta   90.00
_cell.angle_gamma   90.00
#
_symmetry.space_group_name_H-M   'P 1'
#
loop_
_entity.id
_entity.type
_entity.pdbx_description
1 polymer ?
#
loop_
_entity_poly.entity_id
_entity_poly.type
_entity_poly.pdbx_seq_one_letter_code
_entity_poly.pdbx_strand_id
1 'polypeptide(L)'
;MPLLFPYLISSPSHVSALPSHFMPTLPTLRVSVSTKHEPLVPALNRVTCSSSPHKLVRDPRLDKHVLKQNKIRFVQKLKTLLLSKPKHFMPIQLLYKCRSYLSLPKPRSLLSMIRRYPTIFELFSIPTPPRPLLATGPLSQLCVRLTPAAEALARKETDLKKRMSNSLAYHRLNVHRSGRERGGRALVVNWDSADELIVLLLQ
;
A
#
# COMPACT_ATOMS: atom_id res chain seq x y z
N MET A 1 27.98 25.02 -37.24
CA MET A 1 27.11 25.94 -38.00
C MET A 1 25.67 25.48 -37.82
N PRO A 2 24.85 26.29 -37.14
CA PRO A 2 23.54 25.93 -36.61
C PRO A 2 22.42 26.26 -37.62
N LEU A 3 21.27 25.60 -37.51
CA LEU A 3 19.98 26.24 -37.78
C LEU A 3 18.99 25.90 -36.66
N LEU A 4 18.76 26.93 -35.86
CA LEU A 4 17.66 27.18 -34.92
C LEU A 4 16.35 27.35 -35.73
N PHE A 5 15.20 26.90 -35.23
CA PHE A 5 14.10 27.76 -34.71
C PHE A 5 12.87 26.89 -34.28
N PRO A 6 12.01 27.39 -33.37
CA PRO A 6 11.11 26.65 -32.47
C PRO A 6 9.62 26.88 -32.80
N TYR A 7 8.72 26.77 -31.79
CA TYR A 7 7.24 26.94 -31.75
C TYR A 7 6.47 25.60 -31.79
N LEU A 8 5.51 25.24 -30.91
CA LEU A 8 4.63 26.00 -30.01
C LEU A 8 4.22 25.19 -28.77
N ILE A 9 4.05 25.93 -27.68
CA ILE A 9 3.27 25.60 -26.49
C ILE A 9 1.79 25.49 -26.89
N SER A 10 1.08 24.46 -26.40
CA SER A 10 -0.37 24.53 -26.25
C SER A 10 -0.82 23.77 -25.00
N SER A 11 -1.10 24.53 -23.95
CA SER A 11 -1.93 24.15 -22.82
C SER A 11 -3.40 24.11 -23.23
N PRO A 12 -4.19 23.17 -22.71
CA PRO A 12 -5.61 23.42 -22.47
C PRO A 12 -5.85 23.49 -20.96
N SER A 13 -5.97 24.72 -20.47
CA SER A 13 -6.73 25.05 -19.28
C SER A 13 -8.21 24.80 -19.53
N HIS A 14 -8.79 23.77 -18.91
CA HIS A 14 -10.23 23.73 -18.69
C HIS A 14 -10.51 23.54 -17.21
N VAL A 15 -10.72 24.68 -16.58
CA VAL A 15 -11.39 24.81 -15.29
C VAL A 15 -12.84 24.37 -15.52
N SER A 16 -13.22 23.23 -14.93
CA SER A 16 -14.63 22.86 -14.82
C SER A 16 -14.99 22.91 -13.35
N ALA A 17 -15.74 23.96 -13.01
CA ALA A 17 -16.28 24.22 -11.70
C ALA A 17 -17.15 23.05 -11.22
N LEU A 18 -16.95 22.65 -9.96
CA LEU A 18 -17.82 21.73 -9.23
C LEU A 18 -19.08 22.50 -8.79
N PRO A 19 -20.30 22.09 -9.18
CA PRO A 19 -21.48 22.57 -8.50
C PRO A 19 -21.69 21.76 -7.20
N SER A 20 -21.58 22.47 -6.09
CA SER A 20 -22.01 22.06 -4.77
C SER A 20 -23.53 21.93 -4.70
N HIS A 21 -24.02 20.72 -4.44
CA HIS A 21 -25.34 20.50 -3.83
C HIS A 21 -25.29 19.17 -3.08
N PHE A 22 -24.64 19.22 -1.92
CA PHE A 22 -24.86 18.26 -0.86
C PHE A 22 -26.23 18.54 -0.24
N MET A 23 -27.20 17.67 -0.46
CA MET A 23 -28.19 17.24 0.53
C MET A 23 -29.03 16.10 -0.07
N PRO A 24 -28.94 14.87 0.46
CA PRO A 24 -30.05 13.93 0.42
C PRO A 24 -30.79 13.97 1.75
N THR A 25 -32.00 14.52 1.66
CA THR A 25 -33.17 14.37 2.51
C THR A 25 -33.24 13.00 3.21
N LEU A 26 -33.38 13.01 4.54
CA LEU A 26 -33.76 11.83 5.32
C LEU A 26 -35.13 11.31 4.85
N PRO A 27 -35.28 10.03 4.46
CA PRO A 27 -36.61 9.46 4.31
C PRO A 27 -37.21 9.24 5.70
N THR A 28 -38.23 10.05 6.02
CA THR A 28 -39.17 9.82 7.11
C THR A 28 -39.89 8.49 6.86
N LEU A 29 -39.47 7.42 7.53
CA LEU A 29 -40.22 6.18 7.59
C LEU A 29 -41.47 6.40 8.46
N ARG A 30 -42.59 6.76 7.81
CA ARG A 30 -43.92 6.62 8.40
C ARG A 30 -44.30 5.14 8.33
N VAL A 31 -44.13 4.44 9.44
CA VAL A 31 -44.81 3.14 9.65
C VAL A 31 -46.18 3.46 10.23
N SER A 32 -47.22 3.26 9.44
CA SER A 32 -48.60 3.20 9.90
C SER A 32 -48.91 1.72 10.20
N VAL A 33 -49.18 1.39 11.47
CA VAL A 33 -50.06 0.28 11.83
C VAL A 33 -50.85 0.71 13.06
N SER A 34 -52.14 0.92 12.86
CA SER A 34 -53.15 1.00 13.92
C SER A 34 -53.59 -0.43 14.26
N THR A 35 -53.52 -0.83 15.53
CA THR A 35 -54.70 -1.06 16.41
C THR A 35 -54.30 -1.76 17.72
N LYS A 36 -54.59 -1.08 18.83
CA LYS A 36 -55.14 -1.56 20.12
C LYS A 36 -54.65 -2.90 20.73
N HIS A 37 -53.81 -2.83 21.78
CA HIS A 37 -54.14 -3.22 23.17
C HIS A 37 -52.88 -3.15 24.07
N GLU A 38 -52.99 -2.46 25.21
CA GLU A 38 -52.13 -2.58 26.42
C GLU A 38 -52.69 -3.73 27.32
N PRO A 39 -51.99 -4.29 28.34
CA PRO A 39 -50.89 -3.68 29.12
C PRO A 39 -49.71 -4.57 29.63
N LEU A 40 -48.66 -3.88 30.09
CA LEU A 40 -47.78 -4.14 31.27
C LEU A 40 -46.52 -5.06 31.19
N VAL A 41 -45.47 -4.55 31.86
CA VAL A 41 -44.15 -5.04 32.35
C VAL A 41 -42.91 -5.11 31.42
N PRO A 42 -41.77 -4.47 31.80
CA PRO A 42 -40.55 -4.41 30.98
C PRO A 42 -39.60 -5.58 31.30
N ALA A 43 -39.56 -6.58 30.43
CA ALA A 43 -38.48 -7.56 30.44
C ALA A 43 -37.31 -7.03 29.58
N LEU A 44 -36.10 -7.08 30.14
CA LEU A 44 -34.84 -6.80 29.44
C LEU A 44 -34.79 -7.52 28.09
N ASN A 45 -34.99 -6.77 27.00
CA ASN A 45 -34.75 -7.26 25.65
C ASN A 45 -33.24 -7.41 25.44
N ARG A 46 -32.73 -8.55 25.88
CA ARG A 46 -31.45 -9.09 25.43
C ARG A 46 -31.58 -9.26 23.93
N VAL A 47 -30.99 -8.34 23.16
CA VAL A 47 -30.83 -8.49 21.71
C VAL A 47 -29.97 -9.74 21.51
N THR A 48 -30.63 -10.88 21.37
CA THR A 48 -30.00 -12.09 20.85
C THR A 48 -29.85 -11.85 19.36
N CYS A 49 -28.63 -11.50 18.96
CA CYS A 49 -28.21 -11.49 17.57
C CYS A 49 -28.44 -12.91 17.02
N SER A 50 -29.59 -13.15 16.40
CA SER A 50 -29.85 -14.38 15.67
C SER A 50 -28.90 -14.40 14.49
N SER A 51 -27.77 -15.09 14.68
CA SER A 51 -26.76 -15.33 13.66
C SER A 51 -27.33 -16.32 12.64
N SER A 52 -28.30 -15.86 11.85
CA SER A 52 -28.57 -16.51 10.57
C SER A 52 -27.26 -16.47 9.77
N PRO A 53 -26.91 -17.53 9.02
CA PRO A 53 -25.76 -17.46 8.13
C PRO A 53 -26.08 -16.39 7.09
N HIS A 54 -25.56 -15.18 7.30
CA HIS A 54 -25.72 -14.10 6.35
C HIS A 54 -25.14 -14.60 5.04
N LYS A 55 -26.01 -14.88 4.07
CA LYS A 55 -25.61 -15.20 2.70
C LYS A 55 -24.80 -14.00 2.24
N LEU A 56 -23.48 -14.16 2.13
CA LEU A 56 -22.61 -13.11 1.63
C LEU A 56 -23.10 -12.79 0.21
N VAL A 57 -23.88 -11.71 0.09
CA VAL A 57 -24.31 -11.20 -1.21
C VAL A 57 -23.04 -10.72 -1.88
N ARG A 58 -22.67 -11.41 -2.95
CA ARG A 58 -21.44 -11.11 -3.68
C ARG A 58 -21.65 -9.79 -4.42
N ASP A 59 -20.97 -8.75 -3.98
CA ASP A 59 -21.01 -7.42 -4.60
C ASP A 59 -19.88 -7.28 -5.64
N PRO A 60 -20.17 -7.33 -6.96
CA PRO A 60 -19.12 -7.32 -7.98
C PRO A 60 -18.30 -6.02 -8.00
N ARG A 61 -18.90 -4.91 -7.54
CA ARG A 61 -18.23 -3.61 -7.45
C ARG A 61 -17.19 -3.60 -6.33
N LEU A 62 -17.57 -4.09 -5.15
CA LEU A 62 -16.66 -4.20 -4.01
C LEU A 62 -15.52 -5.16 -4.32
N ASP A 63 -15.82 -6.33 -4.91
CA ASP A 63 -14.84 -7.31 -5.36
C ASP A 63 -13.78 -6.69 -6.29
N LYS A 64 -14.19 -5.85 -7.26
CA LYS A 64 -13.26 -5.15 -8.16
C LYS A 64 -12.33 -4.20 -7.40
N HIS A 65 -12.84 -3.45 -6.44
CA HIS A 65 -12.03 -2.53 -5.62
C HIS A 65 -11.03 -3.30 -4.75
N VAL A 66 -11.45 -4.38 -4.10
CA VAL A 66 -10.58 -5.24 -3.29
C VAL A 66 -9.48 -5.87 -4.14
N LEU A 67 -9.80 -6.36 -5.33
CA LEU A 67 -8.81 -6.89 -6.26
C LEU A 67 -7.81 -5.83 -6.73
N LYS A 68 -8.27 -4.60 -7.01
CA LYS A 68 -7.39 -3.48 -7.38
C LYS A 68 -6.45 -3.11 -6.23
N GLN A 69 -6.96 -3.03 -5.00
CA GLN A 69 -6.14 -2.76 -3.82
C GLN A 69 -5.13 -3.88 -3.57
N ASN A 70 -5.51 -5.15 -3.65
CA ASN A 70 -4.60 -6.28 -3.43
C ASN A 70 -3.45 -6.31 -4.45
N LYS A 71 -3.73 -5.95 -5.71
CA LYS A 71 -2.70 -5.79 -6.75
C LYS A 71 -1.66 -4.74 -6.36
N ILE A 72 -2.11 -3.57 -5.91
CA ILE A 72 -1.23 -2.45 -5.52
C ILE A 72 -0.44 -2.80 -4.25
N ARG A 73 -1.09 -3.43 -3.26
CA ARG A 73 -0.45 -3.86 -2.01
C ARG A 73 0.73 -4.80 -2.26
N PHE A 74 0.57 -5.78 -3.17
CA PHE A 74 1.65 -6.68 -3.53
C PHE A 74 2.87 -5.93 -4.07
N VAL A 75 2.65 -5.03 -5.05
CA VAL A 75 3.72 -4.25 -5.69
C VAL A 75 4.43 -3.37 -4.66
N GLN A 76 3.67 -2.65 -3.83
CA GLN A 76 4.23 -1.78 -2.80
C GLN A 76 5.07 -2.56 -1.79
N LYS A 77 4.56 -3.68 -1.28
CA LYS A 77 5.28 -4.52 -0.31
C LYS A 77 6.54 -5.15 -0.90
N LEU A 78 6.48 -5.62 -2.14
CA LEU A 78 7.66 -6.15 -2.81
C LEU A 78 8.69 -5.06 -3.08
N LYS A 79 8.27 -3.86 -3.49
CA LYS A 79 9.15 -2.68 -3.63
C LYS A 79 9.87 -2.39 -2.30
N THR A 80 9.13 -2.23 -1.21
CA THR A 80 9.71 -1.98 0.12
C THR A 80 10.68 -3.08 0.54
N LEU A 81 10.29 -4.36 0.35
CA LEU A 81 11.14 -5.50 0.69
C LEU A 81 12.45 -5.54 -0.10
N LEU A 82 12.46 -5.10 -1.35
CA LEU A 82 13.68 -5.00 -2.16
C LEU A 82 14.52 -3.80 -1.75
N LEU A 83 13.89 -2.64 -1.49
CA LEU A 83 14.58 -1.42 -1.08
C LEU A 83 15.22 -1.50 0.31
N SER A 84 14.68 -2.33 1.20
CA SER A 84 15.28 -2.59 2.52
C SER A 84 16.58 -3.40 2.48
N LYS A 85 16.96 -3.93 1.31
CA LYS A 85 18.22 -4.65 1.10
C LYS A 85 19.26 -3.74 0.47
N PRO A 86 20.53 -3.78 0.93
CA PRO A 86 21.59 -2.94 0.38
C PRO A 86 21.90 -3.25 -1.09
N LYS A 87 21.64 -4.49 -1.54
CA LYS A 87 21.85 -4.93 -2.92
C LYS A 87 20.62 -4.74 -3.82
N HIS A 88 19.48 -4.30 -3.28
CA HIS A 88 18.22 -4.08 -3.99
C HIS A 88 17.70 -5.27 -4.84
N PHE A 89 18.10 -6.50 -4.51
CA PHE A 89 17.58 -7.73 -5.13
C PHE A 89 17.34 -8.81 -4.07
N MET A 90 16.46 -9.76 -4.38
CA MET A 90 16.17 -10.90 -3.51
C MET A 90 15.96 -12.19 -4.32
N PRO A 91 16.53 -13.34 -3.88
CA PRO A 91 16.24 -14.63 -4.47
C PRO A 91 14.78 -15.06 -4.38
N ILE A 92 14.29 -15.74 -5.42
CA ILE A 92 12.91 -16.21 -5.48
C ILE A 92 12.56 -17.16 -4.32
N GLN A 93 13.52 -17.99 -3.89
CA GLN A 93 13.36 -18.91 -2.78
C GLN A 93 13.10 -18.18 -1.45
N LEU A 94 13.72 -17.02 -1.25
CA LEU A 94 13.50 -16.20 -0.06
C LEU A 94 12.15 -15.49 -0.13
N LEU A 95 11.77 -15.01 -1.32
CA LEU A 95 10.46 -14.41 -1.55
C LEU A 95 9.30 -15.38 -1.27
N TYR A 96 9.48 -16.67 -1.53
CA TYR A 96 8.49 -17.69 -1.13
C TYR A 96 8.31 -17.79 0.39
N LYS A 97 9.37 -17.57 1.19
CA LYS A 97 9.27 -17.50 2.66
C LYS A 97 8.52 -16.26 3.11
N CYS A 98 8.73 -15.13 2.44
CA CYS A 98 8.03 -13.86 2.70
C CYS A 98 6.59 -13.81 2.13
N ARG A 99 5.99 -14.95 1.76
CA ARG A 99 4.66 -15.00 1.12
C ARG A 99 3.55 -14.39 1.98
N SER A 100 3.57 -14.64 3.29
CA SER A 100 2.62 -14.08 4.25
C SER A 100 2.73 -12.55 4.29
N TYR A 101 3.96 -12.03 4.35
CA TYR A 101 4.25 -10.60 4.30
C TYR A 101 3.71 -9.96 3.03
N LEU A 102 3.96 -10.57 1.86
CA LEU A 102 3.50 -10.09 0.55
C LEU A 102 1.96 -10.15 0.36
N SER A 103 1.21 -10.67 1.34
CA SER A 103 -0.26 -10.78 1.34
C SER A 103 -0.81 -11.43 0.08
N LEU A 104 -0.14 -12.49 -0.39
CA LEU A 104 -0.53 -13.22 -1.59
C LEU A 104 -1.69 -14.18 -1.30
N PRO A 105 -2.89 -13.99 -1.90
CA PRO A 105 -3.99 -14.93 -1.72
C PRO A 105 -3.61 -16.29 -2.32
N LYS A 106 -3.81 -17.38 -1.57
CA LYS A 106 -3.77 -18.74 -2.12
C LYS A 106 -4.91 -18.88 -3.15
N PRO A 107 -4.71 -19.49 -4.33
CA PRO A 107 -3.56 -20.30 -4.77
C PRO A 107 -2.55 -19.56 -5.68
N ARG A 108 -2.55 -18.22 -5.72
CA ARG A 108 -1.77 -17.45 -6.72
C ARG A 108 -0.26 -17.71 -6.57
N SER A 109 0.41 -18.07 -7.68
CA SER A 109 1.87 -18.21 -7.71
C SER A 109 2.55 -16.84 -7.59
N LEU A 110 3.61 -16.77 -6.77
CA LEU A 110 4.43 -15.57 -6.58
C LEU A 110 5.09 -15.14 -7.91
N LEU A 111 5.63 -16.11 -8.66
CA LEU A 111 6.24 -15.86 -9.96
C LEU A 111 5.24 -15.31 -10.97
N SER A 112 4.02 -15.87 -11.00
CA SER A 112 2.93 -15.37 -11.86
C SER A 112 2.55 -13.93 -11.50
N MET A 113 2.59 -13.56 -10.22
CA MET A 113 2.31 -12.19 -9.78
C MET A 113 3.41 -11.22 -10.20
N ILE A 114 4.68 -11.61 -10.11
CA ILE A 114 5.82 -10.77 -10.53
C ILE A 114 5.79 -10.53 -12.04
N ARG A 115 5.56 -11.60 -12.83
CA ARG A 115 5.51 -11.54 -14.30
C ARG A 115 4.44 -10.59 -14.85
N ARG A 116 3.43 -10.20 -14.05
CA ARG A 116 2.41 -9.20 -14.43
C ARG A 116 2.90 -7.76 -14.43
N TYR A 117 4.04 -7.48 -13.81
CA TYR A 117 4.57 -6.12 -13.66
C TYR A 117 6.02 -6.01 -14.19
N PRO A 118 6.25 -6.33 -15.48
CA PRO A 118 7.60 -6.33 -16.06
C PRO A 118 8.24 -4.93 -16.13
N THR A 119 7.44 -3.87 -16.06
CA THR A 119 7.92 -2.48 -16.03
C THR A 119 8.48 -2.05 -14.68
N ILE A 120 8.18 -2.82 -13.63
CA ILE A 120 8.55 -2.52 -12.24
C ILE A 120 9.57 -3.53 -11.73
N PHE A 121 9.35 -4.82 -12.01
CA PHE A 121 10.18 -5.91 -11.53
C PHE A 121 10.84 -6.65 -12.67
N GLU A 122 12.11 -6.95 -12.48
CA GLU A 122 12.94 -7.73 -13.38
C GLU A 122 13.34 -9.05 -12.71
N LEU A 123 13.23 -10.15 -13.46
CA LEU A 123 13.70 -11.46 -13.08
C LEU A 123 15.04 -11.72 -13.75
N PHE A 124 16.07 -12.06 -12.98
CA PHE A 124 17.41 -12.32 -13.49
C PHE A 124 18.06 -13.48 -12.74
N SER A 125 18.99 -14.18 -13.38
CA SER A 125 19.70 -15.31 -12.78
C SER A 125 21.09 -14.88 -12.37
N ILE A 126 21.49 -15.24 -11.15
CA ILE A 126 22.85 -15.02 -10.63
C ILE A 126 23.53 -16.38 -10.53
N PRO A 127 24.78 -16.55 -11.00
CA PRO A 127 25.54 -17.77 -10.75
C PRO A 127 25.70 -17.94 -9.24
N THR A 128 25.31 -19.10 -8.72
CA THR A 128 25.48 -19.40 -7.30
C THR A 128 26.96 -19.67 -7.07
N PRO A 129 27.59 -19.10 -6.03
CA PRO A 129 28.98 -19.42 -5.73
C PRO A 129 29.12 -20.94 -5.54
N PRO A 130 30.22 -21.56 -5.99
CA PRO A 130 30.44 -22.99 -5.85
C PRO A 130 30.30 -23.36 -4.38
N ARG A 131 29.26 -24.13 -4.05
CA ARG A 131 29.16 -24.76 -2.73
C ARG A 131 30.20 -25.88 -2.68
N PRO A 132 30.72 -26.25 -1.49
CA PRO A 132 31.67 -27.35 -1.36
C PRO A 132 31.19 -28.60 -2.10
N LEU A 133 32.16 -29.31 -2.70
CA LEU A 133 32.09 -30.30 -3.79
C LEU A 133 31.03 -31.42 -3.72
N LEU A 134 30.20 -31.47 -2.68
CA LEU A 134 29.19 -32.51 -2.46
C LEU A 134 27.74 -32.00 -2.54
N ALA A 135 27.51 -30.71 -2.84
CA ALA A 135 26.17 -30.15 -2.94
C ALA A 135 25.69 -30.06 -4.40
N THR A 136 24.86 -31.02 -4.83
CA THR A 136 24.14 -31.05 -6.13
C THR A 136 23.02 -30.00 -6.22
N GLY A 137 23.31 -28.75 -5.84
CA GLY A 137 22.38 -27.63 -5.94
C GLY A 137 22.36 -27.01 -7.34
N PRO A 138 21.30 -26.26 -7.70
CA PRO A 138 21.26 -25.53 -8.97
C PRO A 138 22.41 -24.52 -9.05
N LEU A 139 23.13 -24.54 -10.17
CA LEU A 139 24.30 -23.68 -10.45
C LEU A 139 23.94 -22.18 -10.58
N SER A 140 22.65 -21.87 -10.74
CA SER A 140 22.14 -20.49 -10.84
C SER A 140 20.91 -20.29 -9.95
N GLN A 141 20.80 -19.10 -9.38
CA GLN A 141 19.70 -18.69 -8.53
C GLN A 141 18.88 -17.60 -9.23
N LEU A 142 17.58 -17.85 -9.37
CA LEU A 142 16.64 -16.85 -9.90
C LEU A 142 16.34 -15.79 -8.84
N CYS A 143 16.56 -14.54 -9.19
CA CYS A 143 16.41 -13.37 -8.34
C CYS A 143 15.43 -12.37 -8.95
N VAL A 144 14.90 -11.50 -8.09
CA VAL A 144 14.01 -10.40 -8.44
C VAL A 144 14.67 -9.10 -8.01
N ARG A 145 14.63 -8.09 -8.88
CA ARG A 145 15.03 -6.71 -8.57
C ARG A 145 14.02 -5.73 -9.15
N LEU A 146 14.15 -4.46 -8.78
CA LEU A 146 13.45 -3.40 -9.50
C LEU A 146 14.11 -3.16 -10.86
N THR A 147 13.30 -2.84 -11.86
CA THR A 147 13.81 -2.33 -13.14
C THR A 147 14.56 -1.01 -12.90
N PRO A 148 15.65 -0.70 -13.63
CA PRO A 148 16.42 0.53 -13.40
C PRO A 148 15.58 1.82 -13.43
N ALA A 149 14.59 1.89 -14.32
CA ALA A 149 13.65 3.01 -14.38
C ALA A 149 12.80 3.14 -13.10
N ALA A 150 12.30 2.02 -12.58
CA ALA A 150 11.52 1.97 -11.34
C ALA A 150 12.38 2.28 -10.11
N GLU A 151 13.63 1.82 -10.10
CA GLU A 151 14.59 2.14 -9.04
C GLU A 151 14.92 3.63 -9.01
N ALA A 152 15.16 4.25 -10.18
CA ALA A 152 15.39 5.69 -10.27
C ALA A 152 14.19 6.51 -9.76
N LEU A 153 12.96 6.07 -10.05
CA LEU A 153 11.74 6.69 -9.51
C LEU A 153 11.63 6.52 -7.99
N ALA A 154 11.95 5.33 -7.47
CA ALA A 154 11.94 5.09 -6.02
C ALA A 154 12.94 5.98 -5.29
N ARG A 155 14.14 6.19 -5.85
CA ARG A 155 15.14 7.11 -5.29
C ARG A 155 14.66 8.57 -5.29
N LYS A 156 13.95 9.00 -6.33
CA LYS A 156 13.32 10.34 -6.37
C LYS A 156 12.21 10.47 -5.32
N GLU A 157 11.41 9.42 -5.13
CA GLU A 157 10.35 9.38 -4.10
C GLU A 157 10.95 9.49 -2.69
N THR A 158 12.01 8.74 -2.39
CA THR A 158 12.67 8.78 -1.08
C THR A 158 13.37 10.11 -0.82
N ASP A 159 14.04 10.69 -1.82
CA ASP A 159 14.64 12.03 -1.72
C ASP A 159 13.57 13.09 -1.43
N LEU A 160 12.47 13.10 -2.20
CA LEU A 160 11.38 14.04 -1.99
C LEU A 160 10.78 13.91 -0.60
N LYS A 161 10.53 12.67 -0.14
CA LYS A 161 10.00 12.40 1.20
C LYS A 161 10.96 12.89 2.29
N LYS A 162 12.27 12.67 2.12
CA LYS A 162 13.30 13.17 3.04
C LYS A 162 13.32 14.70 3.07
N ARG A 163 13.28 15.36 1.93
CA ARG A 163 13.22 16.84 1.83
C ARG A 163 11.97 17.40 2.52
N MET A 164 10.81 16.79 2.30
CA MET A 164 9.57 17.17 2.98
C MET A 164 9.68 16.98 4.49
N SER A 165 10.18 15.83 4.95
CA SER A 165 10.40 15.56 6.38
C SER A 165 11.34 16.58 7.02
N ASN A 166 12.45 16.89 6.35
CA ASN A 166 13.42 17.89 6.81
C ASN A 166 12.80 19.29 6.88
N SER A 167 12.02 19.69 5.88
CA SER A 167 11.31 20.97 5.86
C SER A 167 10.29 21.08 6.99
N LEU A 168 9.50 20.03 7.22
CA LEU A 168 8.55 19.98 8.33
C LEU A 168 9.25 20.01 9.70
N ALA A 169 10.37 19.29 9.84
CA ALA A 169 11.18 19.33 11.05
C ALA A 169 11.76 20.72 11.30
N TYR A 170 12.30 21.37 10.27
CA TYR A 170 12.79 22.75 10.33
C TYR A 170 11.69 23.73 10.76
N HIS A 171 10.49 23.63 10.16
CA HIS A 171 9.37 24.48 10.55
C HIS A 171 8.92 24.23 12.00
N ARG A 172 8.88 22.97 12.46
CA ARG A 172 8.57 22.64 13.86
C ARG A 172 9.56 23.28 14.84
N LEU A 173 10.85 23.22 14.54
CA LEU A 173 11.89 23.83 15.39
C LEU A 173 11.76 25.37 15.43
N ASN A 174 11.40 26.00 14.31
CA ASN A 174 11.23 27.45 14.26
C ASN A 174 9.94 27.93 14.93
N VAL A 175 8.84 27.17 14.86
CA VAL A 175 7.59 27.47 15.58
C VAL A 175 7.79 27.42 17.10
N HIS A 176 8.59 26.47 17.60
CA HIS A 176 8.94 26.42 19.03
C HIS A 176 9.89 27.54 19.47
N ARG A 177 10.62 28.17 18.56
CA ARG A 177 11.47 29.32 18.87
C ARG A 177 10.68 30.63 19.00
N SER A 178 9.46 30.69 18.42
CA SER A 178 8.58 31.86 18.45
C SER A 178 7.46 31.80 19.50
N GLY A 179 7.33 30.68 20.22
CA GLY A 179 6.30 30.47 21.25
C GLY A 179 6.90 29.84 22.50
N ARG A 180 6.87 30.60 23.60
CA ARG A 180 7.31 30.26 24.97
C ARG A 180 6.97 28.83 25.37
N GLU A 181 7.92 28.19 26.03
CA GLU A 181 7.90 26.86 26.65
C GLU A 181 6.50 26.26 26.92
N ARG A 182 6.26 25.06 26.37
CA ARG A 182 5.72 23.94 27.17
C ARG A 182 5.91 22.62 26.44
N GLY A 183 6.41 21.64 27.19
CA GLY A 183 6.94 20.37 26.71
C GLY A 183 6.01 19.56 25.80
N GLY A 184 6.62 18.89 24.82
CA GLY A 184 5.93 17.96 23.94
C GLY A 184 6.93 16.98 23.34
N ARG A 185 6.76 15.70 23.67
CA ARG A 185 7.54 14.56 23.19
C ARG A 185 7.70 14.60 21.66
N ALA A 186 8.94 14.46 21.19
CA ALA A 186 9.27 14.28 19.78
C ALA A 186 8.70 12.95 19.28
N LEU A 187 7.55 12.99 18.60
CA LEU A 187 7.14 11.90 17.72
C LEU A 187 7.95 12.04 16.42
N VAL A 188 9.08 11.33 16.38
CA VAL A 188 9.73 10.96 15.13
C VAL A 188 8.66 10.24 14.31
N VAL A 189 8.21 10.86 13.23
CA VAL A 189 7.37 10.21 12.22
C VAL A 189 8.26 9.18 11.54
N ASN A 190 8.36 8.03 12.19
CA ASN A 190 9.14 6.90 11.72
C ASN A 190 8.32 6.21 10.64
N TRP A 191 8.56 6.60 9.39
CA TRP A 191 7.92 5.97 8.24
C TRP A 191 8.57 4.63 7.83
N ASP A 192 9.45 4.10 8.69
CA ASP A 192 10.16 2.83 8.52
C ASP A 192 9.73 1.72 9.50
N SER A 193 8.56 1.85 10.15
CA SER A 193 8.06 0.77 11.01
C SER A 193 7.83 -0.57 10.27
N ALA A 194 7.84 -0.57 8.92
CA ALA A 194 7.80 -1.79 8.12
C ALA A 194 9.20 -2.39 7.85
N ASP A 195 10.27 -1.60 7.96
CA ASP A 195 11.65 -2.04 7.68
C ASP A 195 12.27 -2.75 8.89
N GLU A 196 11.94 -2.32 10.11
CA GLU A 196 12.29 -3.01 11.36
C GLU A 196 11.69 -4.44 11.43
N LEU A 197 10.46 -4.63 10.95
CA LEU A 197 9.83 -5.95 10.89
C LEU A 197 10.42 -6.86 9.80
N ILE A 198 11.02 -6.29 8.75
CA ILE A 198 11.67 -7.08 7.69
C ILE A 198 13.01 -7.65 8.16
N VAL A 199 13.73 -6.93 9.03
CA VAL A 199 14.98 -7.42 9.64
C VAL A 199 14.69 -8.59 10.58
N LEU A 200 13.64 -8.49 11.41
CA LEU A 200 13.24 -9.57 12.33
C LEU A 200 12.66 -10.81 11.63
N LEU A 201 12.08 -10.68 10.44
CA LEU A 201 11.56 -11.83 9.66
C LEU A 201 12.65 -12.64 8.94
N LEU A 202 13.92 -12.23 9.02
CA LEU A 202 15.04 -12.82 8.27
C LEU A 202 16.23 -13.26 9.16
N GLN A 203 16.04 -13.32 10.48
CA GLN A 203 16.89 -14.02 11.44
C GLN A 203 16.33 -15.42 11.72
#